data_AF-A0A0E0LKS1-F1
#
_entry.id   AF-A0A0E0LKS1-F1
#
_cell.length_a   1.000
_cell.length_b   1.000
_cell.length_c   1.000
_cell.angle_alpha   90.00
_cell.angle_beta   90.00
_cell.angle_gamma   90.00
#
_symmetry.space_group_name_H-M   'P 1'
#
loop_
_entity.id
_entity.type
_entity.pdbx_description
1 polymer ?
#
loop_
_entity_poly.entity_id
_entity_poly.type
_entity_poly.pdbx_seq_one_letter_code
_entity_poly.pdbx_strand_id
1 'polypeptide(L)'
;MPPRARHRRQRGQGQLPPVPAQPPQPPPPDPTQGIRVFELDVSLDGAAGYTQLQNERDQRCNQLSAIHFNGTPMTTSDNSSYHLVQLTHADYQQRVQLLFRDRDQYLLAFQRGDGRWFRFLDLEVPGLNAEILNLPSSHGSMLRRTKC
;
A
#
# COMPACT_ATOMS: atom_id res chain seq x y z
N MET A 1 5.00 -31.90 -80.11
CA MET A 1 5.21 -32.61 -78.82
C MET A 1 5.58 -31.58 -77.76
N PRO A 2 4.83 -31.44 -76.65
CA PRO A 2 4.99 -30.30 -75.74
C PRO A 2 6.09 -30.56 -74.69
N PRO A 3 6.92 -29.57 -74.32
CA PRO A 3 7.78 -29.66 -73.16
C PRO A 3 7.03 -29.26 -71.88
N ARG A 4 7.20 -30.10 -70.86
CA ARG A 4 6.53 -30.08 -69.55
C ARG A 4 6.81 -28.79 -68.76
N ALA A 5 5.74 -28.21 -68.21
CA ALA A 5 5.76 -27.12 -67.25
C ALA A 5 6.60 -27.48 -66.01
N ARG A 6 7.58 -26.64 -65.67
CA ARG A 6 8.33 -26.72 -64.41
C ARG A 6 7.46 -26.15 -63.29
N HIS A 7 6.82 -27.03 -62.51
CA HIS A 7 6.17 -26.67 -61.26
C HIS A 7 7.21 -26.20 -60.24
N ARG A 8 7.28 -24.88 -60.04
CA ARG A 8 7.94 -24.24 -58.91
C ARG A 8 7.17 -24.62 -57.65
N ARG A 9 7.73 -25.55 -56.86
CA ARG A 9 7.17 -25.92 -55.55
C ARG A 9 7.10 -24.68 -54.67
N GLN A 10 5.87 -24.28 -54.32
CA GLN A 10 5.60 -23.37 -53.21
C GLN A 10 6.16 -24.04 -51.94
N ARG A 11 7.17 -23.43 -51.32
CA ARG A 11 7.52 -23.74 -49.93
C ARG A 11 6.34 -23.30 -49.10
N GLY A 12 5.64 -24.26 -48.50
CA GLY A 12 4.59 -24.00 -47.53
C GLY A 12 5.13 -23.08 -46.45
N GLN A 13 4.33 -22.06 -46.12
CA GLN A 13 4.50 -21.29 -44.90
C GLN A 13 4.43 -22.29 -43.74
N GLY A 14 5.56 -22.52 -43.08
CA GLY A 14 5.60 -23.24 -41.82
C GLY A 14 4.76 -22.46 -40.83
N GLN A 15 3.59 -22.97 -40.51
CA GLN A 15 2.76 -22.45 -39.43
C GLN A 15 3.56 -22.70 -38.15
N LEU A 16 4.09 -21.63 -37.55
CA LEU A 16 4.71 -21.71 -36.24
C LEU A 16 3.68 -22.32 -35.27
N PRO A 17 4.07 -23.26 -34.41
CA PRO A 17 3.14 -23.81 -33.42
C PRO A 17 2.59 -22.66 -32.58
N PRO A 18 1.30 -22.70 -32.17
CA PRO A 18 0.75 -21.69 -31.30
C PRO A 18 1.61 -21.63 -30.04
N VAL A 19 2.12 -20.44 -29.72
CA VAL A 19 2.81 -20.21 -28.44
C VAL A 19 1.83 -20.64 -27.34
N PRO A 20 2.21 -21.57 -26.45
CA PRO A 20 1.36 -21.92 -25.32
C PRO A 20 1.00 -20.64 -24.58
N ALA A 21 -0.29 -20.41 -24.34
CA ALA A 21 -0.72 -19.28 -23.53
C ALA A 21 0.06 -19.32 -22.21
N GLN A 22 0.83 -18.26 -21.92
CA GLN A 22 1.49 -18.16 -20.62
C GLN A 22 0.39 -18.27 -19.54
N PRO A 23 0.62 -19.06 -18.48
CA PRO A 23 -0.28 -19.07 -17.33
C PRO A 23 -0.51 -17.62 -16.88
N PRO A 24 -1.72 -17.27 -16.40
CA PRO A 24 -1.95 -15.95 -15.82
C PRO A 24 -0.85 -15.70 -14.78
N GLN A 25 -0.05 -14.63 -14.98
CA GLN A 25 0.91 -14.25 -13.96
C GLN A 25 0.12 -13.99 -12.67
N PRO A 26 0.60 -14.45 -11.50
CA PRO A 26 -0.01 -14.10 -10.23
C PRO A 26 -0.14 -12.58 -10.16
N PRO A 27 -1.24 -12.05 -9.59
CA PRO A 27 -1.32 -10.62 -9.34
C PRO A 27 -0.06 -10.18 -8.56
N PRO A 28 0.47 -8.99 -8.83
CA PRO A 28 1.58 -8.47 -8.04
C PRO A 28 1.19 -8.55 -6.56
N PRO A 29 2.13 -8.95 -5.66
CA PRO A 29 1.85 -9.04 -4.24
C PRO A 29 1.29 -7.70 -3.75
N ASP A 30 0.24 -7.75 -2.94
CA ASP A 30 -0.28 -6.55 -2.31
C ASP A 30 0.87 -5.97 -1.45
N PRO A 31 1.32 -4.72 -1.70
CA PRO A 31 2.42 -4.12 -0.94
C PRO A 31 2.10 -4.00 0.56
N THR A 32 0.83 -4.19 0.95
CA THR A 32 0.39 -4.21 2.34
C THR A 32 0.32 -5.61 2.97
N GLN A 33 0.59 -6.66 2.19
CA GLN A 33 0.55 -8.03 2.69
C GLN A 33 1.64 -8.26 3.76
N GLY A 34 1.22 -8.69 4.95
CA GLY A 34 2.13 -8.91 6.09
C GLY A 34 2.41 -7.66 6.92
N ILE A 35 1.89 -6.48 6.55
CA ILE A 35 1.91 -5.30 7.41
C ILE A 35 0.96 -5.52 8.59
N ARG A 36 1.41 -5.21 9.81
CA ARG A 36 0.57 -5.29 11.02
C ARG A 36 -0.58 -4.30 10.90
N VAL A 37 -1.80 -4.78 11.12
CA VAL A 37 -3.02 -3.96 11.13
C VAL A 37 -3.52 -3.81 12.56
N PHE A 38 -3.86 -2.57 12.94
CA PHE A 38 -4.62 -2.25 14.14
C PHE A 38 -6.00 -1.77 13.73
N GLU A 39 -7.05 -2.26 14.36
CA GLU A 39 -8.43 -1.96 14.00
C GLU A 39 -9.06 -1.03 15.05
N LEU A 40 -9.87 -0.08 14.57
CA LEU A 40 -10.65 0.81 15.43
C LEU A 40 -12.04 1.03 14.81
N ASP A 41 -13.09 0.65 15.55
CA ASP A 41 -14.46 0.99 15.21
C ASP A 41 -14.80 2.37 15.81
N VAL A 42 -14.74 3.41 14.98
CA VAL A 42 -14.96 4.79 15.43
C VAL A 42 -16.39 5.09 15.89
N SER A 43 -17.34 4.16 15.71
CA SER A 43 -18.74 4.33 16.11
C SER A 43 -19.07 3.70 17.47
N LEU A 44 -18.39 2.61 17.82
CA LEU A 44 -18.64 1.82 19.02
C LEU A 44 -17.51 1.93 20.04
N ASP A 45 -16.28 2.11 19.57
CA ASP A 45 -15.12 2.27 20.43
C ASP A 45 -15.13 3.69 21.00
N GLY A 46 -15.72 3.80 22.18
CA GLY A 46 -15.50 4.95 23.05
C GLY A 46 -14.02 5.07 23.46
N ALA A 47 -13.74 5.87 24.49
CA ALA A 47 -12.36 6.12 24.94
C ALA A 47 -11.52 4.85 25.20
N ALA A 48 -12.17 3.72 25.54
CA ALA A 48 -11.50 2.44 25.80
C ALA A 48 -10.82 1.85 24.55
N GLY A 49 -11.53 1.73 23.42
CA GLY A 49 -10.94 1.14 22.21
C GLY A 49 -9.85 2.03 21.60
N TYR A 50 -10.04 3.35 21.66
CA TYR A 50 -8.95 4.29 21.32
C TYR A 50 -7.73 4.10 22.22
N THR A 51 -7.92 3.96 23.54
CA THR A 51 -6.81 3.74 24.48
C THR A 51 -6.11 2.41 24.20
N GLN A 52 -6.85 1.35 23.87
CA GLN A 52 -6.29 0.07 23.48
C GLN A 52 -5.44 0.19 22.21
N LEU A 53 -5.96 0.83 21.16
CA LEU A 53 -5.21 1.10 19.93
C LEU A 53 -3.89 1.82 20.22
N GLN A 54 -3.93 2.87 21.04
CA GLN A 54 -2.73 3.63 21.39
C GLN A 54 -1.72 2.76 22.15
N ASN A 55 -2.17 1.96 23.13
CA ASN A 55 -1.30 1.05 23.86
C ASN A 55 -0.66 -0.01 22.95
N GLU A 56 -1.40 -0.57 21.99
CA GLU A 56 -0.88 -1.55 21.05
C GLU A 56 0.17 -0.95 20.11
N ARG A 57 -0.04 0.29 19.65
CA ARG A 57 0.93 1.03 18.83
C ARG A 57 2.18 1.38 19.65
N ASP A 58 2.02 1.79 20.90
CA ASP A 58 3.15 2.06 21.80
C ASP A 58 3.95 0.79 22.12
N GLN A 59 3.28 -0.35 22.33
CA GLN A 59 3.92 -1.64 22.48
C GLN A 59 4.73 -2.03 21.24
N ARG A 60 4.19 -1.81 20.04
CA ARG A 60 4.91 -2.02 18.79
C ARG A 60 6.15 -1.12 18.69
N CYS A 61 6.02 0.16 19.04
CA CYS A 61 7.14 1.10 19.05
C CYS A 61 8.25 0.61 20.01
N ASN A 62 7.88 0.15 21.20
CA ASN A 62 8.80 -0.45 22.17
C ASN A 62 9.50 -1.70 21.61
N GLN A 63 8.77 -2.60 20.95
CA GLN A 63 9.32 -3.84 20.37
C GLN A 63 10.31 -3.58 19.23
N LEU A 64 10.06 -2.56 18.41
CA LEU A 64 10.91 -2.22 17.27
C LEU A 64 12.11 -1.36 17.65
N SER A 65 12.07 -0.72 18.81
CA SER A 65 13.15 0.15 19.27
C SER A 65 14.33 -0.64 19.80
N ALA A 66 15.50 -0.45 19.20
CA ALA A 66 16.75 -1.02 19.68
C ALA A 66 17.32 -0.26 20.90
N ILE A 67 16.89 0.98 21.14
CA ILE A 67 17.46 1.88 22.15
C ILE A 67 16.34 2.46 23.00
N HIS A 68 16.53 2.45 24.32
CA HIS A 68 15.61 3.10 25.25
C HIS A 68 16.36 4.15 26.06
N PHE A 69 15.84 5.37 26.12
CA PHE A 69 16.37 6.45 26.95
C PHE A 69 15.36 6.75 28.07
N ASN A 70 15.76 6.54 29.32
CA ASN A 70 14.89 6.69 30.50
C ASN A 70 13.56 5.92 30.39
N GLY A 71 13.58 4.74 29.77
CA GLY A 71 12.37 3.92 29.54
C GLY A 71 11.52 4.35 28.34
N THR A 72 11.87 5.43 27.64
CA THR A 72 11.22 5.85 26.40
C THR A 72 11.91 5.19 25.21
N PRO A 73 11.17 4.50 24.31
CA PRO A 73 11.75 3.94 23.09
C PRO A 73 12.21 5.06 22.16
N MET A 74 13.44 4.95 21.66
CA MET A 74 14.00 5.90 20.72
C MET A 74 13.79 5.44 19.28
N THR A 75 13.38 6.35 18.43
CA THR A 75 13.16 6.07 17.02
C THR A 75 14.49 5.72 16.34
N THR A 76 14.55 4.56 15.69
CA THR A 76 15.77 4.10 15.01
C THR A 76 15.85 4.66 13.59
N SER A 77 17.02 4.68 12.96
CA SER A 77 17.17 5.22 11.60
C SER A 77 16.53 4.36 10.51
N ASP A 78 16.03 3.16 10.84
CA ASP A 78 15.47 2.24 9.87
C ASP A 78 14.07 2.69 9.42
N ASN A 79 13.89 2.84 8.11
CA ASN A 79 12.65 3.26 7.47
C ASN A 79 11.83 2.08 6.94
N SER A 80 12.28 0.85 7.13
CA SER A 80 11.74 -0.33 6.45
C SER A 80 10.46 -0.88 7.06
N SER A 81 9.99 -0.37 8.20
CA SER A 81 8.84 -0.90 8.91
C SER A 81 7.63 0.05 8.93
N TYR A 82 6.46 -0.55 8.72
CA TYR A 82 5.17 0.12 8.65
C TYR A 82 4.11 -0.64 9.45
N HIS A 83 3.05 0.08 9.80
CA HIS A 83 1.79 -0.51 10.27
C HIS A 83 0.60 0.21 9.64
N LEU A 84 -0.54 -0.48 9.65
CA LEU A 84 -1.82 0.05 9.22
C LEU A 84 -2.71 0.32 10.44
N VAL A 85 -3.46 1.41 10.38
CA VAL A 85 -4.65 1.60 11.22
C VAL A 85 -5.86 1.55 10.32
N GLN A 86 -6.73 0.57 10.55
CA GLN A 86 -7.99 0.42 9.84
C GLN A 86 -9.11 1.05 10.67
N LEU A 87 -9.77 2.03 10.07
CA LEU A 87 -10.92 2.71 10.65
C LEU A 87 -12.21 2.14 10.05
N THR A 88 -13.10 1.67 10.92
CA THR A 88 -14.45 1.20 10.56
C THR A 88 -15.49 2.01 11.30
N HIS A 89 -16.69 2.08 10.76
CA HIS A 89 -17.83 2.72 11.40
C HIS A 89 -19.05 1.85 11.10
N ALA A 90 -19.86 1.50 12.10
CA ALA A 90 -20.95 0.54 11.94
C ALA A 90 -21.95 0.92 10.83
N ASP A 91 -22.21 2.22 10.68
CA ASP A 91 -23.14 2.73 9.65
C ASP A 91 -22.53 2.82 8.23
N TYR A 92 -21.21 2.69 8.09
CA TYR A 92 -20.53 2.78 6.80
C TYR A 92 -19.95 1.43 6.40
N GLN A 93 -20.37 0.92 5.23
CA GLN A 93 -19.80 -0.30 4.63
C GLN A 93 -18.34 -0.09 4.19
N GLN A 94 -17.93 1.17 4.01
CA GLN A 94 -16.61 1.56 3.55
C GLN A 94 -15.62 1.64 4.72
N ARG A 95 -14.41 1.12 4.49
CA ARG A 95 -13.30 1.13 5.44
C ARG A 95 -12.22 2.07 4.97
N VAL A 96 -11.54 2.74 5.89
CA VAL A 96 -10.37 3.57 5.56
C VAL A 96 -9.16 2.94 6.21
N GLN A 97 -8.07 2.81 5.45
CA GLN A 97 -6.80 2.34 6.00
C GLN A 97 -5.78 3.46 6.00
N LEU A 98 -5.06 3.63 7.09
CA LEU A 98 -4.03 4.64 7.27
C LEU A 98 -2.67 3.94 7.40
N LEU A 99 -1.74 4.24 6.51
CA LEU A 99 -0.39 3.67 6.53
C LEU A 99 0.57 4.59 7.27
N PHE A 100 1.15 4.08 8.35
CA PHE A 100 2.10 4.78 9.18
C PHE A 100 3.49 4.18 9.08
N ARG A 101 4.51 5.04 9.11
CA ARG A 101 5.89 4.61 9.33
C ARG A 101 6.11 4.35 10.81
N ASP A 102 6.63 3.18 11.16
CA ASP A 102 6.85 2.83 12.57
C ASP A 102 7.85 3.74 13.27
N ARG A 103 8.89 4.16 12.53
CA ARG A 103 9.96 5.00 13.04
C ARG A 103 9.44 6.25 13.74
N ASP A 104 8.65 7.06 13.06
CA ASP A 104 8.25 8.40 13.54
C ASP A 104 6.73 8.57 13.62
N GLN A 105 5.99 7.47 13.47
CA GLN A 105 4.53 7.43 13.50
C GLN A 105 3.88 8.39 12.49
N TYR A 106 4.61 8.75 11.42
CA TYR A 106 4.14 9.68 10.42
C TYR A 106 3.20 8.97 9.44
N LEU A 107 2.08 9.61 9.13
CA LEU A 107 1.12 9.13 8.14
C LEU A 107 1.72 9.32 6.73
N LEU A 108 1.89 8.22 6.00
CA LEU A 108 2.50 8.22 4.67
C LEU A 108 1.46 8.21 3.55
N ALA A 109 0.42 7.40 3.72
CA ALA A 109 -0.61 7.15 2.72
C ALA A 109 -1.90 6.71 3.39
N PHE A 110 -3.01 6.76 2.66
CA PHE A 110 -4.28 6.19 3.09
C PHE A 110 -5.02 5.53 1.94
N GLN A 111 -5.77 4.49 2.26
CA GLN A 111 -6.70 3.83 1.35
C GLN A 111 -8.11 4.32 1.64
N ARG A 112 -8.81 4.77 0.61
CA ARG A 112 -10.23 5.07 0.70
C ARG A 112 -11.05 3.78 0.56
N GLY A 113 -12.31 3.80 1.00
CA GLY A 113 -13.19 2.63 0.96
C GLY A 113 -13.51 2.02 -0.41
N ASP A 114 -13.08 2.66 -1.50
CA ASP A 114 -13.10 2.10 -2.85
C ASP A 114 -11.80 1.34 -3.21
N GLY A 115 -10.90 1.14 -2.25
CA GLY A 115 -9.65 0.40 -2.40
C GLY A 115 -8.49 1.20 -3.00
N ARG A 116 -8.71 2.46 -3.41
CA ARG A 116 -7.67 3.32 -3.99
C ARG A 116 -6.78 3.90 -2.89
N TRP A 117 -5.48 3.82 -3.12
CA TRP A 117 -4.46 4.42 -2.26
C TRP A 117 -4.15 5.85 -2.70
N PHE A 118 -3.95 6.72 -1.72
CA PHE A 118 -3.52 8.10 -1.89
C PHE A 118 -2.32 8.37 -0.99
N ARG A 119 -1.36 9.14 -1.49
CA ARG A 119 -0.18 9.59 -0.72
C ARG A 119 0.05 11.08 -0.90
N PHE A 120 0.80 11.67 0.04
CA PHE A 120 1.18 13.08 -0.04
C PHE A 120 2.26 13.32 -1.10
N LEU A 121 2.33 14.56 -1.57
CA LEU A 121 3.24 14.97 -2.66
C LEU A 121 4.72 14.74 -2.31
N ASP A 122 5.07 15.02 -1.06
CA ASP A 122 6.42 15.04 -0.52
C ASP A 122 6.84 13.73 0.15
N LEU A 123 5.99 12.69 0.09
CA LEU A 123 6.25 11.39 0.70
C LEU A 123 6.25 10.29 -0.35
N GLU A 124 7.28 9.45 -0.31
CA GLU A 124 7.37 8.23 -1.09
C GLU A 124 7.09 7.00 -0.24
N VAL A 125 6.37 6.04 -0.83
CA VAL A 125 6.14 4.71 -0.24
C VAL A 125 6.52 3.68 -1.29
N PRO A 126 7.74 3.11 -1.23
CA PRO A 126 8.21 2.15 -2.24
C PRO A 126 7.24 0.97 -2.40
N GLY A 127 6.91 0.64 -3.64
CA GLY A 127 6.03 -0.50 -3.96
C GLY A 127 4.53 -0.24 -3.78
N LEU A 128 4.11 0.88 -3.20
CA LEU A 128 2.70 1.22 -3.06
C LEU A 128 2.19 1.91 -4.34
N ASN A 129 1.21 1.30 -5.00
CA ASN A 129 0.50 1.93 -6.11
C ASN A 129 -0.51 2.95 -5.56
N ALA A 130 -0.05 4.18 -5.29
CA ALA A 130 -0.85 5.27 -4.73
C ALA A 130 -0.91 6.48 -5.64
N GLU A 131 -2.09 7.10 -5.71
CA GLU A 131 -2.28 8.39 -6.33
C GLU A 131 -1.67 9.51 -5.49
N ILE A 132 -1.03 10.46 -6.17
CA ILE A 132 -0.35 11.57 -5.50
C ILE A 132 -1.35 12.69 -5.30
N LEU A 133 -1.64 13.00 -4.04
CA LEU A 133 -2.35 14.23 -3.70
C LEU A 133 -1.42 15.41 -3.93
N ASN A 134 -1.92 16.45 -4.59
CA ASN A 134 -1.22 17.73 -4.69
C ASN A 134 -1.32 18.49 -3.35
N LEU A 135 -0.86 17.86 -2.27
CA LEU A 135 -0.89 18.32 -0.89
C LEU A 135 0.38 17.80 -0.18
N PRO A 136 1.23 18.69 0.35
CA PRO A 136 2.34 18.28 1.21
C PRO A 136 1.84 17.79 2.58
N SER A 137 2.52 16.79 3.14
CA SER A 137 2.17 16.09 4.37
C SER A 137 2.35 16.91 5.66
N SER A 138 3.17 17.96 5.62
CA SER A 138 3.40 18.81 6.79
C SER A 138 2.11 19.44 7.36
N HIS A 139 2.01 19.51 8.68
CA HIS A 139 0.88 20.14 9.39
C HIS A 139 0.55 21.55 8.87
N GLY A 140 1.56 22.40 8.70
CA GLY A 140 1.38 23.76 8.20
C GLY A 140 0.83 23.82 6.75
N SER A 141 1.12 22.82 5.93
CA SER A 141 0.58 22.77 4.56
C SER A 141 -0.87 22.30 4.53
N MET A 142 -1.24 21.36 5.41
CA MET A 142 -2.62 20.91 5.57
C MET A 142 -3.54 22.04 6.07
N LEU A 143 -3.11 22.81 7.08
CA LEU A 143 -3.89 23.93 7.62
C LEU A 143 -4.13 25.07 6.63
N ARG A 144 -3.19 25.32 5.71
CA ARG A 144 -3.36 26.39 4.71
C ARG A 144 -4.41 26.07 3.65
N ARG A 145 -4.74 24.79 3.46
CA ARG A 145 -5.76 24.35 2.48
C ARG A 145 -7.17 24.22 3.06
N THR A 146 -7.35 24.35 4.38
CA THR A 146 -8.68 24.32 5.02
C THR A 146 -9.30 25.70 5.21
N LYS A 147 -8.54 26.78 4.94
CA LYS A 147 -9.06 28.15 4.87
C LYS A 147 -9.55 28.44 3.44
N CYS A 148 -10.68 27.86 3.06
CA CYS A 148 -11.46 28.26 1.90
C CYS A 148 -12.81 28.78 2.38
#